data_AF-I0IKE6-F1
#
_entry.id   AF-I0IKE6-F1
#
_cell.length_a   1.000
_cell.length_b   1.000
_cell.length_c   1.000
_cell.angle_alpha   90.00
_cell.angle_beta   90.00
_cell.angle_gamma   90.00
#
_symmetry.space_group_name_H-M   'P 1'
#
loop_
_entity.id
_entity.type
_entity.pdbx_description
1 polymer ?
#
loop_
_entity_poly.entity_id
_entity_poly.type
_entity_poly.pdbx_seq_one_letter_code
_entity_poly.pdbx_strand_id
1 'polypeptide(L)'
;MIKLPKKLIEVALPLDDINLASVREKSIRHGHPSTLHLWWARRPLATARAVLFAQMVNDPGYERSLGRGINKEKAQSERERLFKILRKLVLWENTNNKAMFPSFVA
;
A
#
# COMPACT_ATOMS: atom_id res chain seq x y z
N MET A 1 26.45 11.28 9.16
CA MET A 1 25.62 10.54 8.18
C MET A 1 24.17 10.57 8.68
N ILE A 2 23.26 11.21 7.96
CA ILE A 2 21.84 11.32 8.35
C ILE A 2 21.15 9.99 7.98
N LYS A 3 20.51 9.33 8.95
CA LYS A 3 19.71 8.11 8.67
C LYS A 3 18.24 8.51 8.47
N LEU A 4 17.73 8.32 7.26
CA LEU A 4 16.33 8.57 6.90
C LEU A 4 15.41 7.45 7.40
N PRO A 5 14.18 7.79 7.86
CA PRO A 5 13.20 6.78 8.25
C PRO A 5 12.90 5.80 7.13
N LYS A 6 13.04 4.51 7.46
CA LYS A 6 12.62 3.41 6.59
C LYS A 6 11.16 3.57 6.26
N LYS A 7 10.84 3.44 4.98
CA LYS A 7 9.46 3.51 4.50
C LYS A 7 8.76 2.17 4.68
N LEU A 8 7.44 2.19 4.79
CA LEU A 8 6.66 0.98 4.95
C LEU A 8 6.92 -0.01 3.80
N ILE A 9 7.04 0.51 2.57
CA ILE A 9 7.36 -0.27 1.36
C ILE A 9 8.68 -1.04 1.44
N GLU A 10 9.67 -0.56 2.21
CA GLU A 10 10.98 -1.20 2.34
C GLU A 10 10.98 -2.34 3.37
N VAL A 11 9.92 -2.42 4.18
CA VAL A 11 9.85 -3.33 5.33
C VAL A 11 8.77 -4.38 5.15
N ALA A 12 7.55 -3.97 4.80
CA ALA A 12 6.43 -4.90 4.69
C ALA A 12 5.25 -4.33 3.88
N LEU A 13 4.61 -5.20 3.11
CA LEU A 13 3.38 -4.92 2.38
C LEU A 13 2.44 -6.14 2.42
N PRO A 14 1.11 -5.94 2.51
CA PRO A 14 0.13 -7.02 2.43
C PRO A 14 -0.09 -7.42 0.96
N LEU A 15 0.87 -8.17 0.41
CA LEU A 15 0.88 -8.51 -1.02
C LEU A 15 -0.35 -9.31 -1.46
N ASP A 16 -0.84 -10.23 -0.62
CA ASP A 16 -2.01 -11.05 -0.94
C ASP A 16 -3.26 -10.20 -1.16
N ASP A 17 -3.51 -9.22 -0.30
CA ASP A 17 -4.64 -8.30 -0.41
C ASP A 17 -4.52 -7.40 -1.66
N ILE A 18 -3.31 -6.89 -1.93
CA ILE A 18 -3.04 -6.06 -3.11
C ILE A 18 -3.25 -6.88 -4.39
N ASN A 19 -2.76 -8.12 -4.42
CA ASN A 19 -2.89 -9.01 -5.56
C ASN A 19 -4.36 -9.37 -5.81
N LEU A 20 -5.11 -9.71 -4.75
CA LEU A 20 -6.53 -10.03 -4.84
C LEU A 20 -7.33 -8.85 -5.41
N ALA A 21 -7.10 -7.63 -4.93
CA ALA A 21 -7.75 -6.43 -5.45
C ALA A 21 -7.35 -6.15 -6.91
N SER A 22 -6.11 -6.43 -7.29
CA SER A 22 -5.57 -6.20 -8.62
C SER A 22 -6.13 -7.14 -9.69
N VAL A 23 -6.58 -8.35 -9.32
CA VAL A 23 -7.20 -9.31 -10.26
C VAL A 23 -8.42 -8.73 -10.96
N ARG A 24 -9.21 -7.90 -10.26
CA ARG A 24 -10.45 -7.31 -10.79
C ARG A 24 -10.21 -6.47 -12.05
N GLU A 25 -9.08 -5.77 -12.11
CA GLU A 25 -8.70 -4.94 -13.26
C GLU A 25 -8.31 -5.77 -14.50
N LYS A 26 -7.91 -7.04 -14.31
CA LYS A 26 -7.49 -7.94 -15.39
C LYS A 26 -8.66 -8.45 -16.24
N SER A 27 -9.88 -8.49 -15.68
CA SER A 27 -11.03 -9.19 -16.29
C SER A 27 -12.09 -8.28 -16.93
N ILE A 28 -11.82 -6.98 -17.10
CA ILE A 28 -12.86 -6.02 -17.55
C ILE A 28 -13.26 -6.20 -19.03
N ARG A 29 -12.38 -6.76 -19.87
CA ARG A 29 -12.64 -6.93 -21.31
C ARG A 29 -12.32 -8.36 -21.71
N HIS A 30 -13.25 -9.01 -22.42
CA HIS A 30 -13.08 -10.33 -23.00
C HIS A 30 -13.21 -10.23 -24.53
N GLY A 31 -12.31 -10.85 -25.28
CA GLY A 31 -12.41 -10.96 -26.74
C GLY A 31 -12.02 -9.72 -27.58
N HIS A 32 -11.56 -8.62 -26.98
CA HIS A 32 -11.10 -7.46 -27.74
C HIS A 32 -9.60 -7.59 -28.06
N PRO A 33 -9.11 -7.29 -29.27
CA PRO A 33 -7.67 -7.24 -29.58
C PRO A 33 -6.77 -6.47 -28.58
N SER A 34 -7.32 -5.47 -27.87
CA SER A 34 -6.64 -4.71 -26.82
C SER A 34 -6.39 -5.50 -25.53
N THR A 35 -6.87 -6.75 -25.44
CA THR A 35 -6.62 -7.69 -24.34
C THR A 35 -5.48 -8.68 -24.62
N LEU A 36 -4.97 -8.73 -25.87
CA LEU A 36 -3.90 -9.66 -26.26
C LEU A 36 -2.52 -9.21 -25.76
N HIS A 37 -2.24 -7.91 -25.76
CA HIS A 37 -0.96 -7.38 -25.29
C HIS A 37 -1.15 -6.19 -24.35
N LEU A 38 -0.83 -6.41 -23.07
CA LEU A 38 -0.82 -5.40 -22.02
C LEU A 38 0.57 -4.75 -21.94
N TRP A 39 0.95 -3.99 -22.97
CA TRP A 39 2.28 -3.38 -23.08
C TRP A 39 2.29 -1.88 -22.76
N TRP A 40 3.33 -1.34 -22.12
CA TRP A 40 4.28 -2.03 -21.24
C TRP A 40 3.63 -2.16 -19.86
N ALA A 41 3.36 -3.39 -19.42
CA ALA A 41 2.90 -3.78 -18.07
C ALA A 41 1.92 -2.80 -17.38
N ARG A 42 0.61 -3.10 -17.46
CA ARG A 42 -0.36 -2.38 -16.61
C ARG A 42 0.03 -2.53 -15.15
N ARG A 43 0.28 -1.39 -14.48
CA ARG A 43 0.27 -1.31 -13.02
C ARG A 43 -1.19 -1.21 -12.60
N PRO A 44 -1.77 -2.24 -11.96
CA PRO A 44 -3.12 -2.15 -11.46
C PRO A 44 -3.25 -0.93 -10.55
N LEU A 45 -4.34 -0.19 -10.66
CA LEU A 45 -4.61 1.00 -9.86
C LEU A 45 -4.58 0.67 -8.37
N ALA A 46 -5.06 -0.52 -7.98
CA ALA A 46 -4.91 -1.05 -6.62
C ALA A 46 -3.42 -1.09 -6.19
N THR A 47 -2.54 -1.65 -7.01
CA THR A 47 -1.10 -1.70 -6.73
C THR A 47 -0.50 -0.29 -6.64
N ALA A 48 -0.84 0.60 -7.58
CA ALA A 48 -0.30 1.96 -7.61
C ALA A 48 -0.65 2.74 -6.33
N ARG A 49 -1.90 2.63 -5.85
CA ARG A 49 -2.32 3.27 -4.58
C ARG A 49 -1.58 2.72 -3.38
N ALA A 50 -1.44 1.39 -3.28
CA ALA A 50 -0.72 0.76 -2.17
C ALA A 50 0.74 1.22 -2.11
N VAL A 51 1.40 1.25 -3.27
CA VAL A 51 2.79 1.67 -3.42
C VAL A 51 2.97 3.14 -3.00
N LEU A 52 2.11 4.04 -3.51
CA LEU A 52 2.14 5.46 -3.15
C LEU A 52 1.93 5.68 -1.65
N PHE A 53 0.93 5.04 -1.05
CA PHE A 53 0.68 5.13 0.39
C PHE A 53 1.89 4.66 1.19
N ALA A 54 2.45 3.50 0.85
CA ALA A 54 3.58 2.91 1.57
C ALA A 54 4.90 3.67 1.40
N GLN A 55 5.02 4.50 0.36
CA GLN A 55 6.15 5.43 0.17
C GLN A 55 6.04 6.68 1.03
N MET A 56 4.81 7.15 1.27
CA MET A 56 4.58 8.32 2.13
C MET A 56 4.71 7.98 3.62
N VAL A 57 4.32 6.77 4.03
CA VAL A 57 4.30 6.34 5.43
C VAL A 57 5.61 5.70 5.87
N ASN A 58 6.12 6.11 7.04
CA ASN A 58 7.30 5.51 7.68
C ASN A 58 6.95 4.22 8.41
N ASP A 59 7.88 3.27 8.47
CA ASP A 59 7.72 2.06 9.27
C ASP A 59 7.76 2.39 10.78
N PRO A 60 6.75 1.99 11.57
CA PRO A 60 6.73 2.23 13.02
C PRO A 60 7.86 1.50 13.77
N GLY A 61 8.49 0.49 13.15
CA GLY A 61 9.66 -0.20 13.70
C GLY A 61 11.00 0.49 13.42
N TYR A 62 11.03 1.55 12.60
CA TYR A 62 12.27 2.22 12.18
C TYR A 62 13.06 2.84 13.35
N GLU A 63 12.37 3.46 14.31
CA GLU A 63 12.99 4.23 15.40
C GLU A 63 13.83 3.37 16.35
N ARG A 64 13.74 2.04 16.27
CA ARG A 64 14.62 1.14 17.06
C ARG A 64 16.08 1.30 16.68
N SER A 65 16.39 1.64 15.42
CA SER A 65 17.77 1.88 14.98
C SER A 65 18.38 3.19 15.50
N LEU A 66 17.54 4.09 16.04
CA LEU A 66 17.93 5.38 16.66
C LEU A 66 17.71 5.40 18.19
N GLY A 67 17.37 4.26 18.81
CA GLY A 67 17.16 4.17 20.27
C GLY A 67 15.83 4.77 20.78
N ARG A 68 14.88 5.07 19.88
CA ARG A 68 13.54 5.63 20.23
C ARG A 68 12.37 4.70 19.93
N GLY A 69 12.63 3.49 19.43
CA GLY A 69 11.58 2.65 18.86
C GLY A 69 10.69 1.91 19.86
N ILE A 70 9.44 1.75 19.46
CA ILE A 70 8.44 0.87 20.07
C ILE A 70 8.87 -0.61 20.03
N ASN A 71 8.41 -1.39 21.03
CA ASN A 71 8.60 -2.84 21.12
C ASN A 71 8.18 -3.53 19.80
N LYS A 72 8.80 -4.67 19.44
CA LYS A 72 8.52 -5.43 18.21
C LYS A 72 7.02 -5.71 18.05
N GLU A 73 6.36 -6.10 19.13
CA GLU A 73 4.91 -6.37 19.16
C GLU A 73 4.09 -5.11 18.87
N LYS A 74 4.40 -4.00 19.52
CA LYS A 74 3.72 -2.70 19.30
C LYS A 74 3.91 -2.21 17.86
N ALA A 75 5.12 -2.34 17.31
CA ALA A 75 5.39 -2.02 15.91
C ALA A 75 4.58 -2.89 14.94
N GLN A 76 4.41 -4.18 15.27
CA GLN A 76 3.58 -5.08 14.47
C GLN A 76 2.09 -4.70 14.53
N SER A 77 1.58 -4.34 15.70
CA SER A 77 0.21 -3.86 15.86
C SER A 77 -0.05 -2.57 15.08
N GLU A 78 0.88 -1.62 15.09
CA GLU A 78 0.75 -0.39 14.28
C GLU A 78 0.88 -0.68 12.78
N ARG A 79 1.75 -1.61 12.36
CA ARG A 79 1.78 -2.06 10.95
C ARG A 79 0.45 -2.66 10.52
N GLU A 80 -0.14 -3.51 11.36
CA GLU A 80 -1.44 -4.12 11.06
C GLU A 80 -2.54 -3.05 10.94
N ARG A 81 -2.50 -1.99 11.75
CA ARG A 81 -3.36 -0.82 11.59
C ARG A 81 -3.15 -0.14 10.24
N LEU A 82 -1.90 0.09 9.82
CA LEU A 82 -1.58 0.65 8.51
C LEU A 82 -2.04 -0.26 7.38
N PHE A 83 -1.93 -1.58 7.52
CA PHE A 83 -2.42 -2.56 6.55
C PHE A 83 -3.93 -2.60 6.47
N LYS A 84 -4.66 -2.35 7.56
CA LYS A 84 -6.12 -2.16 7.49
C LYS A 84 -6.51 -0.95 6.65
N ILE A 85 -5.75 0.15 6.75
CA ILE A 85 -5.96 1.33 5.89
C ILE A 85 -5.64 0.99 4.44
N LEU A 86 -4.49 0.37 4.19
CA LEU A 86 -4.05 -0.03 2.86
C LEU A 86 -5.07 -0.98 2.20
N ARG A 87 -5.54 -2.00 2.91
CA ARG A 87 -6.60 -2.92 2.45
C ARG A 87 -7.85 -2.18 2.01
N LYS A 88 -8.28 -1.17 2.76
CA LYS A 88 -9.43 -0.35 2.36
C LYS A 88 -9.11 0.53 1.15
N LEU A 89 -7.89 1.08 1.04
CA LEU A 89 -7.47 1.95 -0.08
C LEU A 89 -7.39 1.22 -1.43
N VAL A 90 -7.00 -0.06 -1.41
CA VAL A 90 -6.85 -0.86 -2.65
C VAL A 90 -8.18 -1.31 -3.23
N LEU A 91 -9.27 -1.27 -2.46
CA LEU A 91 -10.61 -1.61 -2.96
C LEU A 91 -11.11 -0.57 -3.96
N TRP A 92 -11.64 -1.06 -5.08
CA TRP A 92 -12.20 -0.22 -6.14
C TRP A 92 -13.36 0.65 -5.63
N GLU A 93 -14.20 0.07 -4.77
CA GLU A 93 -15.36 0.71 -4.15
C GLU A 93 -14.98 1.98 -3.37
N ASN A 94 -13.73 2.08 -2.90
CA ASN A 94 -13.24 3.22 -2.12
C ASN A 94 -12.50 4.29 -2.93
N THR A 95 -12.48 4.19 -4.27
CA THR A 95 -11.75 5.12 -5.15
C THR A 95 -12.11 6.59 -4.95
N ASN A 96 -13.39 6.89 -4.74
CA ASN A 96 -13.89 8.27 -4.57
C ASN A 96 -14.27 8.60 -3.13
N ASN A 97 -13.93 7.73 -2.17
CA ASN A 97 -14.32 7.90 -0.79
C ASN A 97 -13.38 8.91 -0.10
N LYS A 98 -13.82 10.16 0.05
CA LYS A 98 -13.01 11.22 0.72
C LYS A 98 -12.78 10.95 2.21
N ALA A 99 -13.68 10.22 2.88
CA ALA A 99 -13.55 9.89 4.31
C ALA A 99 -12.40 8.92 4.60
N MET A 100 -11.87 8.27 3.57
CA MET A 100 -10.74 7.35 3.65
C MET A 100 -9.37 8.04 3.76
N PHE A 101 -9.31 9.36 3.55
CA PHE A 101 -8.13 10.17 3.80
C PHE A 101 -8.31 10.90 5.14
N PRO A 102 -7.94 10.28 6.28
CA PRO A 102 -7.68 11.06 7.47
C PRO A 102 -6.67 12.15 7.14
N SER A 103 -6.76 13.28 7.83
CA SER A 103 -5.82 14.39 7.80
C SER A 103 -4.42 13.93 8.23
N PHE A 104 -3.71 13.20 7.36
CA PHE A 104 -2.31 12.83 7.51
C PHE A 104 -1.38 13.91 6.94
N VAL A 105 -1.90 15.12 6.73
CA VAL A 105 -1.21 16.28 6.14
C VAL A 105 -1.24 17.50 7.10
N ALA A 106 -1.29 17.25 8.41
CA ALA A 106 -1.02 18.29 9.42
C ALA A 106 0.33 18.00 10.08
#